data_AF-A0A7Y0X6L5-F1
#
_entry.id   AF-A0A7Y0X6L5-F1
#
_cell.length_a   1.000
_cell.length_b   1.000
_cell.length_c   1.000
_cell.angle_alpha   90.00
_cell.angle_beta   90.00
_cell.angle_gamma   90.00
#
_symmetry.space_group_name_H-M   'P 1'
#
loop_
_entity.id
_entity.type
_entity.pdbx_description
1 polymer ?
#
loop_
_entity_poly.entity_id
_entity_poly.type
_entity_poly.pdbx_seq_one_letter_code
_entity_poly.pdbx_strand_id
1 'polypeptide(L)' 'EKLIYAGALDRLGPHRAAMMASLNDAVKAASQHHQAEAFGQTDMFGVLTDAPEEVEHKYTQVPPWPEKVWLEGERDTLG' A
#
# COMPACT_ATOMS: atom_id res chain seq x y z
N GLU A 1 3.13 -3.25 8.07
CA GLU A 1 1.95 -3.90 8.67
C GLU A 1 1.50 -3.26 9.99
N LYS A 2 2.34 -3.22 11.05
CA LYS A 2 1.94 -2.62 12.35
C LYS A 2 1.44 -1.16 12.29
N LEU A 3 1.99 -0.32 11.40
CA LEU A 3 1.48 1.05 11.21
C LEU A 3 0.07 1.10 10.61
N ILE A 4 -0.32 0.11 9.79
CA ILE A 4 -1.69 0.00 9.27
C ILE A 4 -2.61 -0.46 10.41
N TYR A 5 -2.19 -1.46 11.18
CA TYR A 5 -2.96 -1.97 12.32
C TYR A 5 -3.14 -0.93 13.44
N ALA A 6 -2.16 -0.04 13.64
CA ALA A 6 -2.25 1.06 14.61
C ALA A 6 -3.06 2.28 14.10
N GLY A 7 -3.55 2.25 12.85
CA GLY A 7 -4.36 3.34 12.29
C GLY A 7 -3.59 4.57 11.81
N ALA A 8 -2.27 4.53 11.80
CA ALA A 8 -1.44 5.66 11.36
C ALA A 8 -1.64 6.01 9.87
N LEU A 9 -2.16 5.06 9.08
CA LEU A 9 -2.27 5.15 7.62
C LEU A 9 -3.74 5.24 7.14
N ASP A 10 -4.69 5.47 8.04
CA ASP A 10 -6.13 5.45 7.73
C ASP A 10 -6.59 6.57 6.79
N ARG A 11 -5.81 7.65 6.69
CA ARG A 11 -6.12 8.79 5.79
C ARG A 11 -5.66 8.58 4.35
N LEU A 12 -4.90 7.53 4.07
CA LEU A 12 -4.26 7.32 2.76
C LEU A 12 -5.09 6.46 1.80
N GLY A 13 -5.98 5.61 2.34
CA GLY A 13 -6.75 4.67 1.54
C GLY A 13 -8.15 4.45 2.09
N PRO A 14 -9.00 3.74 1.34
CA PRO A 14 -10.41 3.60 1.68
C PRO A 14 -10.64 2.75 2.94
N HIS A 15 -9.83 1.73 3.18
CA HIS A 15 -9.90 0.90 4.38
C HIS A 15 -8.57 0.15 4.66
N ARG A 16 -8.31 -0.16 5.93
CA ARG A 16 -7.10 -0.87 6.39
C ARG A 16 -6.88 -2.22 5.71
N ALA A 17 -7.95 -2.95 5.42
CA ALA A 17 -7.86 -4.26 4.75
C ALA A 17 -7.32 -4.14 3.32
N ALA A 18 -7.73 -3.11 2.57
CA ALA A 18 -7.23 -2.82 1.23
C ALA A 18 -5.77 -2.39 1.30
N MET A 19 -5.43 -1.51 2.26
CA MET A 19 -4.06 -1.07 2.48
C MET A 19 -3.13 -2.23 2.78
N MET A 20 -3.58 -3.20 3.59
CA MET A 20 -2.81 -4.38 3.93
C MET A 20 -2.64 -5.32 2.73
N ALA A 21 -3.70 -5.50 1.94
CA ALA A 21 -3.66 -6.33 0.74
C ALA A 21 -2.76 -5.74 -0.35
N SER A 22 -2.81 -4.43 -0.57
CA SER A 22 -2.01 -3.74 -1.59
C SER A 22 -0.56 -3.47 -1.16
N LEU A 23 -0.24 -3.57 0.14
CA LEU A 23 1.09 -3.29 0.68
C LEU A 23 2.19 -4.13 -0.01
N ASN A 24 1.98 -5.44 -0.15
CA ASN A 24 2.99 -6.33 -0.69
C ASN A 24 3.33 -6.02 -2.14
N ASP A 25 2.32 -5.69 -2.94
CA ASP A 25 2.50 -5.35 -4.35
C ASP A 25 3.16 -3.97 -4.49
N ALA A 26 2.76 -3.01 -3.66
CA ALA A 26 3.39 -1.69 -3.61
C ALA A 26 4.87 -1.75 -3.22
N VAL A 27 5.24 -2.58 -2.23
CA VAL A 27 6.64 -2.75 -1.81
C VAL A 27 7.47 -3.40 -2.91
N LYS A 28 6.92 -4.39 -3.63
CA LYS A 28 7.59 -5.00 -4.78
C LYS A 28 7.83 -4.00 -5.90
N ALA A 29 6.81 -3.23 -6.27
CA ALA A 29 6.93 -2.20 -7.29
C ALA A 29 7.97 -1.13 -6.89
N ALA A 30 7.92 -0.65 -5.64
CA ALA A 30 8.90 0.30 -5.12
C ALA A 30 10.34 -0.26 -5.13
N SER A 31 10.52 -1.54 -4.79
CA SER A 31 11.84 -2.20 -4.84
C SER A 31 12.34 -2.33 -6.27
N GLN A 32 11.46 -2.63 -7.23
CA GLN A 32 11.84 -2.71 -8.65
C GLN A 32 12.24 -1.33 -9.18
N HIS A 33 11.48 -0.29 -8.82
CA HIS A 33 11.80 1.09 -9.16
C HIS A 33 13.18 1.50 -8.61
N HIS A 34 13.43 1.23 -7.32
CA HIS A 34 14.73 1.54 -6.70
C HIS A 34 15.90 0.78 -7.34
N GLN A 35 15.69 -0.49 -7.70
CA GLN A 35 16.71 -1.26 -8.43
C GLN A 35 16.96 -0.69 -9.82
N ALA A 36 15.92 -0.39 -10.60
CA ALA A 36 16.05 0.19 -11.93
C ALA A 36 16.82 1.54 -11.90
N GLU A 37 16.50 2.38 -10.91
CA GLU A 37 17.21 3.65 -10.66
C GLU A 37 18.69 3.42 -10.28
N ALA A 38 18.97 2.46 -9.40
CA ALA A 38 20.33 2.13 -8.97
C ALA A 38 21.20 1.53 -10.10
N PHE A 39 20.61 0.79 -11.04
CA PHE A 39 21.29 0.26 -12.22
C PHE A 39 21.47 1.31 -13.33
N GLY A 40 21.04 2.56 -13.11
CA GLY A 40 21.12 3.63 -14.11
C GLY A 40 20.17 3.42 -15.29
N GLN A 41 19.24 2.47 -15.17
CA GLN A 41 18.20 2.19 -16.14
C GLN A 41 16.94 2.95 -15.71
N THR A 42 16.96 4.26 -15.89
CA THR A 42 15.75 5.07 -15.80
C THR A 42 14.80 4.61 -16.89
N ASP A 43 13.73 3.94 -16.48
CA ASP A 43 12.71 3.43 -17.39
C ASP A 43 12.00 4.61 -18.07
N MET A 44 12.38 4.89 -19.32
CA MET A 44 11.80 5.98 -20.11
C MET A 44 10.37 5.68 -20.58
N PHE A 45 9.84 4.48 -20.33
CA PHE A 45 8.47 4.09 -20.71
C PHE A 45 7.61 3.63 -19.53
N GLY A 46 8.20 3.28 -18.39
CA GLY A 46 7.47 2.86 -17.18
C GLY A 46 7.05 3.99 -16.25
N VAL A 47 7.65 5.18 -16.37
CA VAL A 47 7.33 6.35 -15.51
C VAL A 47 6.34 7.32 -16.19
N LEU A 48 6.10 7.19 -17.51
CA LEU A 48 5.23 8.09 -18.27
C LEU A 48 3.77 7.63 -18.41
N THR A 49 3.39 6.47 -17.84
CA THR A 49 1.98 6.10 -17.71
C THR A 49 1.32 6.67 -16.45
N ASP A 50 2.01 7.53 -15.70
CA ASP A 50 1.40 8.37 -14.68
C ASP A 50 0.71 9.57 -15.35
N ALA A 51 -0.31 9.28 -16.16
CA ALA A 51 -1.40 10.23 -16.28
C ALA A 51 -1.97 10.39 -14.85
N PRO A 52 -2.08 11.62 -14.31
CA PRO A 52 -2.46 11.83 -12.91
C PRO A 52 -3.87 11.31 -12.57
N GLU A 53 -4.65 10.87 -13.55
CA GLU A 53 -5.96 10.24 -13.38
C GLU A 53 -5.92 8.70 -13.27
N GLU A 54 -4.83 8.03 -13.67
CA GLU A 54 -4.73 6.54 -13.62
C GLU A 54 -3.86 6.00 -12.48
N VAL A 55 -3.16 6.88 -11.75
CA VAL A 55 -2.48 6.55 -10.49
C VAL A 55 -3.46 6.54 -9.31
N GLU A 56 -4.70 6.14 -9.54
CA GLU A 56 -5.36 5.36 -8.51
C GLU A 56 -4.58 4.06 -8.43
N HIS A 57 -3.55 4.02 -7.57
CA HIS A 57 -2.97 2.77 -7.11
C HIS A 57 -4.16 1.86 -6.75
N LYS A 58 -4.51 0.92 -7.64
CA LYS A 58 -5.72 0.11 -7.52
C LYS A 58 -5.59 -0.68 -6.24
N TYR A 59 -6.13 -0.12 -5.16
CA TYR A 59 -6.26 -0.81 -3.91
C TYR A 59 -6.98 -2.11 -4.21
N THR A 60 -6.41 -3.21 -3.72
CA THR A 60 -7.04 -4.52 -3.90
C THR A 60 -8.45 -4.42 -3.34
N GLN A 61 -9.43 -4.72 -4.19
CA GLN A 61 -10.84 -4.68 -3.81
C GLN A 61 -11.09 -5.89 -2.89
N VAL A 62 -11.06 -5.63 -1.59
CA VAL A 62 -11.33 -6.61 -0.55
C VAL A 62 -12.38 -6.06 0.41
N PRO A 63 -13.23 -6.91 0.99
CA PRO A 63 -14.17 -6.46 1.99
C PRO A 63 -13.42 -5.90 3.22
N PRO A 64 -13.99 -4.88 3.90
CA PRO A 64 -13.43 -4.39 5.15
C PRO A 64 -13.38 -5.51 6.19
N TRP A 65 -12.41 -5.44 7.10
CA TRP A 65 -12.27 -6.43 8.14
C TRP A 65 -13.42 -6.37 9.16
N PRO A 66 -13.82 -7.52 9.73
CA PRO A 66 -14.72 -7.54 10.88
C PRO A 66 -14.11 -6.77 12.06
N GLU A 67 -14.95 -6.09 12.85
CA GLU A 67 -14.53 -5.29 14.00
C GLU A 67 -13.64 -6.07 14.98
N LYS A 68 -13.91 -7.36 15.19
CA LYS A 68 -13.07 -8.21 16.06
C LYS A 68 -11.60 -8.23 15.62
N VAL A 69 -11.35 -8.38 14.33
CA VAL A 69 -9.99 -8.46 13.77
C VAL A 69 -9.31 -7.10 13.83
N TRP A 70 -10.07 -6.03 13.62
CA TRP A 70 -9.58 -4.66 13.77
C TRP A 70 -9.18 -4.37 15.22
N LEU A 71 -10.08 -4.60 16.18
CA LEU A 71 -9.84 -4.33 17.60
C LEU A 71 -8.69 -5.16 18.17
N GLU A 72 -8.55 -6.42 17.76
CA GLU A 72 -7.39 -7.24 18.12
C GLU A 72 -6.09 -6.63 17.56
N GLY A 73 -6.09 -6.18 16.30
CA GLY A 73 -4.92 -5.51 15.70
C GLY A 73 -4.54 -4.19 16.37
N GLU A 74 -5.53 -3.40 16.80
CA GLU A 74 -5.28 -2.17 17.56
C GLU A 74 -4.73 -2.48 18.95
N ARG A 75 -5.32 -3.45 19.66
CA ARG A 75 -4.81 -3.87 20.98
C ARG A 75 -3.37 -4.38 20.89
N ASP A 76 -3.06 -5.21 19.91
CA ASP A 76 -1.71 -5.77 19.76
C ASP A 76 -0.66 -4.74 19.33
N THR A 77 -1.07 -3.60 18.77
CA THR A 77 -0.15 -2.53 18.32
C THR A 77 -0.08 -1.32 19.24
N LEU A 78 -1.17 -0.97 19.92
CA LEU A 78 -1.29 0.20 20.79
C LEU A 78 -1.33 -0.16 22.28
N GLY A 79 -1.62 -1.42 22.65
CA GLY A 79 -1.68 -1.91 24.03
C GLY A 79 -3.09 -1.91 24.59
#